data_AF-A0A9P5Y710-F1
#
_entry.id   AF-A0A9P5Y710-F1
#
_cell.length_a   1.000
_cell.length_b   1.000
_cell.length_c   1.000
_cell.angle_alpha   90.00
_cell.angle_beta   90.00
_cell.angle_gamma   90.00
#
_symmetry.space_group_name_H-M   'P 1'
#
loop_
_entity.id
_entity.type
_entity.pdbx_description
1 polymer ?
#
loop_
_entity_poly.entity_id
_entity_poly.type
_entity_poly.pdbx_seq_one_letter_code
_entity_poly.pdbx_strand_id
1 'polypeptide(L)'
;MSSDALTVESCISFCASSDYIYAGVEFGHCDSTIQIPSQPAALSDCNFGCSGNSTESCGSSGRLNLYYSGQPSPTLVPSVGNDDWIYQGCYTDTISQRTLRVPVNIPVGVNAASCTAACQSLGGYTIAGMEVGHECWCDNVINPPTQRVSDSDCRMVCSADHTEYCGNQDRIAVYRSSGSGGQGPQTCISTDVANFTLVAAFKNPPTSGPATVPLKMVLVELVPNIVWSILSVSISGCC
;
A
#
# COMPACT_ATOMS: atom_id res chain seq x y z
N MET A 1 -24.49 1.99 -3.70
CA MET A 1 -25.84 2.21 -4.27
C MET A 1 -26.86 1.48 -3.40
N SER A 2 -27.99 2.12 -3.07
CA SER A 2 -29.16 1.47 -2.44
C SER A 2 -30.37 1.74 -3.34
N SER A 3 -31.11 0.71 -3.72
CA SER A 3 -32.34 0.86 -4.51
C SER A 3 -33.42 -0.12 -4.06
N ASP A 4 -34.67 0.27 -4.25
CA ASP A 4 -35.85 -0.57 -3.97
C ASP A 4 -35.96 -1.77 -4.91
N ALA A 5 -35.06 -1.90 -5.89
CA ALA A 5 -35.04 -2.96 -6.90
C ALA A 5 -33.62 -3.47 -7.17
N LEU A 6 -32.78 -3.59 -6.13
CA LEU A 6 -31.42 -4.12 -6.27
C LEU A 6 -31.46 -5.61 -6.65
N THR A 7 -30.68 -5.98 -7.66
CA THR A 7 -30.29 -7.38 -7.96
C THR A 7 -28.76 -7.51 -7.95
N VAL A 8 -28.25 -8.73 -7.87
CA VAL A 8 -26.81 -9.04 -7.98
C VAL A 8 -26.25 -8.49 -9.30
N GLU A 9 -26.94 -8.73 -10.41
CA GLU A 9 -26.53 -8.30 -11.75
C GLU A 9 -26.52 -6.78 -11.85
N SER A 10 -27.49 -6.10 -11.24
CA SER A 10 -27.54 -4.63 -11.23
C SER A 10 -26.34 -4.05 -10.47
N CYS A 11 -25.92 -4.68 -9.36
CA CYS A 11 -24.74 -4.25 -8.61
C CYS A 11 -23.45 -4.47 -9.40
N ILE A 12 -23.29 -5.67 -9.97
CA ILE A 12 -22.13 -6.00 -10.80
C ILE A 12 -22.04 -5.05 -11.99
N SER A 13 -23.15 -4.81 -12.69
CA SER A 13 -23.19 -3.92 -13.86
C SER A 13 -22.86 -2.48 -13.48
N PHE A 14 -23.39 -2.00 -12.35
CA PHE A 14 -23.06 -0.67 -11.84
C PHE A 14 -21.56 -0.53 -11.54
N CYS A 15 -21.00 -1.46 -10.77
CA CYS A 15 -19.58 -1.44 -10.41
C CYS A 15 -18.67 -1.54 -11.64
N ALA A 16 -18.99 -2.47 -12.56
CA ALA A 16 -18.24 -2.64 -13.79
C ALA A 16 -18.32 -1.40 -14.71
N SER A 17 -19.47 -0.72 -14.77
CA SER A 17 -19.62 0.53 -15.55
C SER A 17 -18.81 1.70 -14.99
N SER A 18 -18.35 1.59 -13.75
CA SER A 18 -17.47 2.55 -13.08
C SER A 18 -16.05 1.98 -12.90
N ASP A 19 -15.66 0.96 -13.68
CA ASP A 19 -14.33 0.34 -13.67
C ASP A 19 -13.90 -0.27 -12.33
N TYR A 20 -14.82 -0.52 -11.40
CA TYR A 20 -14.47 -1.23 -10.16
C TYR A 20 -14.18 -2.71 -10.42
N ILE A 21 -13.13 -3.21 -9.78
CA ILE A 21 -12.70 -4.61 -9.90
C ILE A 21 -13.59 -5.55 -9.08
N TYR A 22 -14.18 -5.02 -8.01
CA TYR A 22 -15.06 -5.76 -7.12
C TYR A 22 -16.47 -5.16 -7.15
N ALA A 23 -17.46 -6.04 -7.00
CA ALA A 23 -18.82 -5.68 -6.66
C ALA A 23 -19.22 -6.51 -5.45
N GLY A 24 -19.92 -5.88 -4.51
CA GLY A 24 -20.30 -6.51 -3.26
C GLY A 24 -21.73 -6.14 -2.91
N VAL A 25 -22.48 -7.10 -2.40
CA VAL A 25 -23.82 -6.85 -1.86
C VAL A 25 -23.87 -7.20 -0.38
N GLU A 26 -24.21 -6.21 0.46
CA GLU A 26 -24.32 -6.31 1.91
C GLU A 26 -25.68 -5.81 2.36
N PHE A 27 -26.48 -6.70 2.96
CA PHE A 27 -27.78 -6.37 3.54
C PHE A 27 -28.66 -5.52 2.59
N GLY A 28 -28.75 -5.93 1.32
CA GLY A 28 -29.53 -5.20 0.30
C GLY A 28 -28.90 -3.90 -0.21
N HIS A 29 -27.62 -3.66 0.05
CA HIS A 29 -26.85 -2.52 -0.46
C HIS A 29 -25.76 -3.00 -1.39
N CYS A 30 -25.46 -2.24 -2.44
CA CYS A 30 -24.35 -2.49 -3.35
C CYS A 30 -23.15 -1.59 -3.01
N ASP A 31 -21.97 -2.18 -2.91
CA ASP A 31 -20.68 -1.52 -2.71
C ASP A 31 -19.64 -2.09 -3.68
N SER A 32 -18.55 -1.38 -3.89
CA SER A 32 -17.40 -1.80 -4.68
C SER A 32 -16.11 -1.94 -3.85
N THR A 33 -16.17 -1.61 -2.56
CA THR A 33 -15.01 -1.60 -1.67
C THR A 33 -15.08 -2.74 -0.66
N ILE A 34 -13.99 -3.48 -0.52
CA ILE A 34 -13.86 -4.47 0.55
C ILE A 34 -13.20 -3.78 1.74
N GLN A 35 -13.94 -3.63 2.83
CA GLN A 35 -13.38 -3.16 4.10
C GLN A 35 -12.46 -4.23 4.69
N ILE A 36 -11.20 -3.88 4.97
CA ILE A 36 -10.20 -4.77 5.58
C ILE A 36 -9.99 -4.33 7.04
N PRO A 37 -9.93 -5.28 8.01
CA PRO A 37 -9.85 -6.73 7.83
C PRO A 37 -11.20 -7.40 7.51
N SER A 38 -11.19 -8.24 6.48
CA SER A 38 -12.31 -9.13 6.12
C SER A 38 -11.86 -10.59 6.18
N GLN A 39 -12.78 -11.50 6.50
CA GLN A 39 -12.52 -12.94 6.46
C GLN A 39 -13.61 -13.67 5.66
N PRO A 40 -13.28 -14.78 4.97
CA PRO A 40 -14.29 -15.60 4.33
C PRO A 40 -15.35 -16.09 5.33
N ALA A 41 -16.62 -16.00 4.93
CA ALA A 41 -17.76 -16.53 5.67
C ALA A 41 -18.44 -17.65 4.88
N ALA A 42 -19.25 -18.46 5.56
CA ALA A 42 -20.07 -19.45 4.88
C ALA A 42 -21.10 -18.75 3.99
N LEU A 43 -21.37 -19.28 2.79
CA LEU A 43 -22.38 -18.71 1.88
C LEU A 43 -23.77 -18.63 2.54
N SER A 44 -24.07 -19.53 3.48
CA SER A 44 -25.31 -19.51 4.26
C SER A 44 -25.47 -18.29 5.15
N ASP A 45 -24.38 -17.61 5.51
CA ASP A 45 -24.40 -16.39 6.32
C ASP A 45 -24.76 -15.15 5.47
N CYS A 46 -24.72 -15.27 4.14
CA CYS A 46 -25.02 -14.23 3.18
C CYS A 46 -26.34 -14.54 2.46
N ASN A 47 -27.45 -14.63 3.21
CA ASN A 47 -28.74 -15.14 2.71
C ASN A 47 -29.88 -14.09 2.72
N PHE A 48 -29.56 -12.81 2.87
CA PHE A 48 -30.55 -11.73 2.78
C PHE A 48 -31.02 -11.59 1.33
N GLY A 49 -32.33 -11.66 1.09
CA GLY A 49 -32.88 -11.56 -0.27
C GLY A 49 -32.69 -10.16 -0.88
N CYS A 50 -32.34 -10.09 -2.16
CA CYS A 50 -32.26 -8.82 -2.88
C CYS A 50 -33.66 -8.18 -3.05
N SER A 51 -33.77 -6.84 -3.01
CA SER A 51 -35.05 -6.12 -3.11
C SER A 51 -35.69 -6.23 -4.49
N GLY A 52 -34.89 -6.29 -5.55
CA GLY A 52 -35.33 -6.49 -6.94
C GLY A 52 -35.53 -7.95 -7.33
N ASN A 53 -34.93 -8.90 -6.60
CA ASN A 53 -35.14 -10.32 -6.78
C ASN A 53 -34.86 -11.12 -5.50
N SER A 54 -35.91 -11.53 -4.78
CA SER A 54 -35.75 -12.24 -3.50
C SER A 54 -35.17 -13.65 -3.62
N THR A 55 -34.99 -14.19 -4.82
CA THR A 55 -34.31 -15.49 -5.02
C THR A 55 -32.78 -15.36 -5.05
N GLU A 56 -32.27 -14.14 -5.18
CA GLU A 56 -30.84 -13.84 -5.13
C GLU A 56 -30.40 -13.47 -3.72
N SER A 57 -29.13 -13.74 -3.42
CA SER A 57 -28.50 -13.43 -2.14
C SER A 57 -27.76 -12.09 -2.21
N CYS A 58 -28.21 -11.14 -1.39
CA CYS A 58 -27.67 -9.79 -1.24
C CYS A 58 -27.01 -9.58 0.13
N GLY A 59 -26.14 -10.51 0.53
CA GLY A 59 -25.34 -10.42 1.75
C GLY A 59 -26.14 -10.73 3.02
N SER A 60 -25.75 -10.11 4.12
CA SER A 60 -26.48 -10.01 5.39
C SER A 60 -25.85 -8.89 6.23
N SER A 61 -26.35 -8.62 7.43
CA SER A 61 -25.74 -7.62 8.33
C SER A 61 -24.29 -8.02 8.65
N GLY A 62 -23.29 -7.25 8.20
CA GLY A 62 -21.86 -7.55 8.40
C GLY A 62 -21.37 -8.72 7.55
N ARG A 63 -22.04 -9.03 6.43
CA ARG A 63 -21.73 -10.15 5.53
C ARG A 63 -21.95 -9.73 4.07
N LEU A 64 -20.92 -9.90 3.26
CA LEU A 64 -20.89 -9.50 1.85
C LEU A 64 -20.90 -10.74 0.95
N ASN A 65 -21.77 -10.78 -0.07
CA ASN A 65 -21.46 -11.59 -1.25
C ASN A 65 -20.53 -10.77 -2.15
N LEU A 66 -19.32 -11.28 -2.39
CA LEU A 66 -18.29 -10.60 -3.19
C LEU A 66 -18.20 -11.21 -4.59
N TYR A 67 -18.18 -10.35 -5.59
CA TYR A 67 -18.02 -10.67 -7.00
C TYR A 67 -16.76 -9.98 -7.54
N TYR A 68 -16.09 -10.66 -8.46
CA TYR A 68 -14.78 -10.26 -8.97
C TYR A 68 -14.81 -10.23 -10.49
N SER A 69 -14.31 -9.15 -11.10
CA SER A 69 -14.34 -8.93 -12.54
C SER A 69 -13.35 -9.77 -13.35
N GLY A 70 -12.38 -10.43 -12.68
CA GLY A 70 -11.28 -11.14 -13.35
C GLY A 70 -10.05 -10.26 -13.65
N GLN A 71 -10.11 -8.96 -13.38
CA GLN A 71 -8.97 -8.03 -13.54
C GLN A 71 -7.97 -8.14 -12.39
N PRO A 72 -6.66 -7.92 -12.57
CA PRO A 72 -5.69 -7.98 -11.48
C PRO A 72 -6.14 -7.18 -10.26
N SER A 73 -5.98 -7.72 -9.05
CA SER A 73 -6.33 -7.00 -7.82
C SER A 73 -5.54 -5.69 -7.71
N PRO A 74 -6.11 -4.65 -7.05
CA PRO A 74 -5.40 -3.40 -6.87
C PRO A 74 -4.08 -3.59 -6.13
N THR A 75 -3.13 -2.69 -6.37
CA THR A 75 -1.79 -2.73 -5.76
C THR A 75 -1.39 -1.40 -5.15
N LEU A 76 -0.44 -1.42 -4.22
CA LEU A 76 0.29 -0.20 -3.84
C LEU A 76 1.33 0.04 -4.92
N VAL A 77 1.24 1.17 -5.63
CA VAL A 77 2.13 1.49 -6.74
C VAL A 77 3.56 1.67 -6.22
N PRO A 78 4.53 0.83 -6.62
CA PRO A 78 5.88 0.91 -6.04
C PRO A 78 6.60 2.20 -6.41
N SER A 79 6.39 2.68 -7.63
CA SER A 79 6.98 3.93 -8.12
C SER A 79 6.11 4.66 -9.14
N VAL A 80 6.24 5.98 -9.16
CA VAL A 80 5.48 6.89 -10.04
C VAL A 80 6.45 7.77 -10.82
N GLY A 81 6.13 8.05 -12.08
CA GLY A 81 6.89 9.00 -12.90
C GLY A 81 8.31 8.55 -13.23
N ASN A 82 8.50 7.29 -13.65
CA ASN A 82 9.83 6.70 -13.91
C ASN A 82 10.77 6.77 -12.68
N ASP A 83 10.27 6.31 -11.54
CA ASP A 83 11.01 6.30 -10.26
C ASP A 83 11.29 7.69 -9.67
N ASP A 84 10.61 8.75 -10.15
CA ASP A 84 10.65 10.09 -9.55
C ASP A 84 10.02 10.14 -8.14
N TRP A 85 9.11 9.22 -7.85
CA TRP A 85 8.47 9.05 -6.56
C TRP A 85 8.40 7.57 -6.17
N ILE A 86 8.82 7.25 -4.95
CA ILE A 86 8.93 5.87 -4.46
C ILE A 86 8.03 5.68 -3.23
N TYR A 87 7.24 4.61 -3.22
CA TYR A 87 6.44 4.22 -2.06
C TYR A 87 7.33 3.89 -0.85
N GLN A 88 7.01 4.49 0.30
CA GLN A 88 7.79 4.34 1.55
C GLN A 88 7.11 3.40 2.55
N GLY A 89 5.81 3.21 2.42
CA GLY A 89 5.03 2.35 3.32
C GLY A 89 3.69 2.95 3.73
N CYS A 90 2.94 2.13 4.46
CA CYS A 90 1.70 2.51 5.11
C CYS A 90 2.01 3.03 6.51
N TYR A 91 1.45 4.18 6.87
CA TYR A 91 1.67 4.84 8.16
C TYR A 91 0.36 5.12 8.89
N THR A 92 0.37 5.09 10.22
CA THR A 92 -0.77 5.55 11.03
C THR A 92 -1.01 7.03 10.78
N ASP A 93 -2.25 7.45 10.56
CA ASP A 93 -2.58 8.87 10.52
C ASP A 93 -3.75 9.18 11.47
N THR A 94 -3.62 10.23 12.27
CA THR A 94 -4.69 10.61 13.21
C THR A 94 -4.94 12.10 13.15
N ILE A 95 -6.19 12.51 13.34
CA ILE A 95 -6.58 13.93 13.28
C ILE A 95 -5.77 14.78 14.26
N SER A 96 -5.49 14.27 15.47
CA SER A 96 -4.70 15.00 16.49
C SER A 96 -3.21 15.07 16.18
N GLN A 97 -2.69 14.15 15.37
CA GLN A 97 -1.27 13.98 15.10
C GLN A 97 -1.06 13.52 13.66
N ARG A 98 -1.29 14.46 12.73
CA ARG A 98 -1.21 14.18 11.30
C ARG A 98 0.20 13.83 10.85
N THR A 99 0.31 12.76 10.07
CA THR A 99 1.55 12.27 9.45
C THR A 99 2.06 13.26 8.41
N LEU A 100 1.16 13.76 7.55
CA LEU A 100 1.42 14.82 6.58
C LEU A 100 0.40 15.95 6.81
N ARG A 101 0.84 17.21 6.75
CA ARG A 101 0.04 18.33 7.31
C ARG A 101 -0.64 19.21 6.27
N VAL A 102 -0.29 19.09 5.00
CA VAL A 102 -0.79 19.98 3.95
C VAL A 102 -1.80 19.24 3.08
N PRO A 103 -3.11 19.40 3.30
CA PRO A 103 -4.11 18.76 2.45
C PRO A 103 -4.14 19.41 1.08
N VAL A 104 -4.40 18.62 0.05
CA VAL A 104 -4.54 19.08 -1.34
C VAL A 104 -5.82 18.53 -1.93
N ASN A 105 -6.63 19.45 -2.48
CA ASN A 105 -7.84 19.08 -3.19
C ASN A 105 -7.51 18.76 -4.65
N ILE A 106 -7.87 17.55 -5.11
CA ILE A 106 -7.70 17.10 -6.49
C ILE A 106 -9.09 16.80 -7.08
N PRO A 107 -9.73 17.76 -7.77
CA PRO A 107 -11.11 17.61 -8.21
C PRO A 107 -11.39 16.44 -9.16
N VAL A 108 -10.36 15.97 -9.87
CA VAL A 108 -10.45 14.85 -10.82
C VAL A 108 -10.32 13.48 -10.15
N GLY A 109 -10.17 13.44 -8.83
CA GLY A 109 -9.95 12.23 -8.03
C GLY A 109 -8.46 12.02 -7.71
N VAL A 110 -8.22 11.14 -6.75
CA VAL A 110 -6.89 10.84 -6.19
C VAL A 110 -6.42 9.45 -6.61
N ASN A 111 -5.17 9.41 -7.05
CA ASN A 111 -4.34 8.24 -7.31
C ASN A 111 -2.86 8.65 -7.08
N ALA A 112 -1.92 7.71 -7.08
CA ALA A 112 -0.51 7.96 -6.76
C ALA A 112 0.11 9.02 -7.69
N ALA A 113 -0.21 8.95 -8.99
CA ALA A 113 0.23 9.92 -9.99
C ALA A 113 -0.29 11.34 -9.74
N SER A 114 -1.60 11.50 -9.51
CA SER A 114 -2.21 12.80 -9.29
C SER A 114 -1.78 13.43 -7.97
N CYS A 115 -1.68 12.65 -6.89
CA CYS A 115 -1.30 13.17 -5.58
C CYS A 115 0.16 13.62 -5.55
N THR A 116 1.09 12.81 -6.06
CA THR A 116 2.52 13.18 -6.14
C THR A 116 2.74 14.40 -7.05
N ALA A 117 2.07 14.47 -8.20
CA ALA A 117 2.12 15.63 -9.09
C ALA A 117 1.55 16.89 -8.45
N ALA A 118 0.47 16.77 -7.68
CA ALA A 118 -0.14 17.90 -6.96
C ALA A 118 0.77 18.40 -5.84
N CYS A 119 1.39 17.52 -5.05
CA CYS A 119 2.37 17.88 -4.03
C CYS A 119 3.60 18.59 -4.63
N GLN A 120 4.11 18.06 -5.75
CA GLN A 120 5.21 18.70 -6.47
C GLN A 120 4.81 20.11 -6.97
N SER A 121 3.60 20.26 -7.52
CA SER A 121 3.13 21.52 -8.13
C SER A 121 2.73 22.59 -7.11
N LEU A 122 2.27 22.19 -5.92
CA LEU A 122 1.80 23.13 -4.89
C LEU A 122 2.93 23.94 -4.25
N GLY A 123 4.11 23.34 -4.12
CA GLY A 123 5.24 23.99 -3.46
C GLY A 123 6.55 23.21 -3.51
N GLY A 124 6.67 22.22 -4.40
CA GLY A 124 7.82 21.32 -4.43
C GLY A 124 7.91 20.43 -3.18
N TYR A 125 6.77 20.04 -2.61
CA TYR A 125 6.75 19.09 -1.50
C TYR A 125 7.38 17.77 -1.94
N THR A 126 8.21 17.20 -1.07
CA THR A 126 8.98 15.98 -1.35
C THR A 126 8.34 14.72 -0.78
N ILE A 127 7.28 14.86 0.02
CA ILE A 127 6.49 13.77 0.57
C ILE A 127 5.03 13.99 0.17
N ALA A 128 4.42 12.94 -0.35
CA ALA A 128 3.01 12.87 -0.71
C ALA A 128 2.39 11.66 0.00
N GLY A 129 1.11 11.73 0.31
CA GLY A 129 0.42 10.62 0.94
C GLY A 129 -1.06 10.64 0.63
N MET A 130 -1.62 9.45 0.48
CA MET A 130 -3.03 9.28 0.17
C MET A 130 -3.73 8.58 1.32
N GLU A 131 -4.87 9.11 1.71
CA GLU A 131 -5.70 8.58 2.79
C GLU A 131 -7.15 8.41 2.28
N VAL A 132 -7.84 7.40 2.82
CA VAL A 132 -9.26 7.10 2.56
C VAL A 132 -9.68 7.10 1.08
N GLY A 133 -8.79 6.73 0.15
CA GLY A 133 -9.12 6.58 -1.28
C GLY A 133 -9.25 7.89 -2.06
N HIS A 134 -9.43 9.02 -1.40
CA HIS A 134 -9.77 10.30 -2.05
C HIS A 134 -9.12 11.53 -1.45
N GLU A 135 -8.35 11.39 -0.36
CA GLU A 135 -7.57 12.49 0.19
C GLU A 135 -6.13 12.44 -0.30
N CYS A 136 -5.56 13.60 -0.56
CA CYS A 136 -4.14 13.77 -0.84
C CYS A 136 -3.54 14.76 0.16
N TRP A 137 -2.39 14.40 0.70
CA TRP A 137 -1.66 15.16 1.70
C TRP A 137 -0.20 15.30 1.29
N CYS A 138 0.38 16.47 1.56
CA CYS A 138 1.75 16.79 1.24
C CYS A 138 2.51 17.22 2.49
N ASP A 139 3.81 17.00 2.47
CA ASP A 139 4.75 17.56 3.44
C ASP A 139 6.18 17.48 2.87
N ASN A 140 7.16 17.95 3.62
CA ASN A 140 8.58 17.69 3.35
C ASN A 140 9.18 16.68 4.32
N VAL A 141 8.42 16.28 5.34
CA VAL A 141 8.82 15.31 6.36
C VAL A 141 7.65 14.40 6.73
N ILE A 142 7.96 13.19 7.18
CA ILE A 142 7.00 12.30 7.83
C ILE A 142 6.98 12.66 9.32
N ASN A 143 5.87 13.21 9.83
CA ASN A 143 5.81 13.80 11.16
C ASN A 143 5.59 12.73 12.26
N PRO A 144 6.41 12.71 13.34
CA PRO A 144 6.15 11.84 14.50
C PRO A 144 4.88 12.27 15.27
N PRO A 145 4.23 11.36 16.03
CA PRO A 145 4.69 10.03 16.41
C PRO A 145 4.20 8.90 15.48
N THR A 146 3.96 9.20 14.20
CA THR A 146 3.49 8.21 13.23
C THR A 146 4.33 6.93 13.22
N GLN A 147 3.67 5.80 13.00
CA GLN A 147 4.27 4.48 12.94
C GLN A 147 4.04 3.86 11.57
N ARG A 148 5.09 3.25 11.02
CA ARG A 148 4.96 2.38 9.85
C ARG A 148 4.21 1.11 10.27
N VAL A 149 3.16 0.77 9.54
CA VAL A 149 2.32 -0.41 9.77
C VAL A 149 2.39 -1.36 8.57
N SER A 150 1.59 -2.42 8.60
CA SER A 150 1.49 -3.35 7.49
C SER A 150 0.89 -2.66 6.26
N ASP A 151 1.42 -2.96 5.08
CA ASP A 151 0.85 -2.51 3.80
C ASP A 151 -0.57 -3.06 3.58
N SER A 152 -0.98 -4.11 4.31
CA SER A 152 -2.37 -4.58 4.34
C SER A 152 -3.37 -3.56 4.89
N ASP A 153 -2.89 -2.61 5.69
CA ASP A 153 -3.75 -1.61 6.34
C ASP A 153 -4.09 -0.45 5.39
N CYS A 154 -3.32 -0.26 4.30
CA CYS A 154 -3.53 0.78 3.29
C CYS A 154 -4.17 0.23 2.01
N ARG A 155 -5.27 -0.52 2.13
CA ARG A 155 -5.93 -1.22 1.01
C ARG A 155 -7.30 -0.66 0.62
N MET A 156 -7.51 0.63 0.83
CA MET A 156 -8.65 1.33 0.23
C MET A 156 -8.33 1.69 -1.21
N VAL A 157 -9.25 1.41 -2.13
CA VAL A 157 -9.07 1.67 -3.56
C VAL A 157 -9.06 3.17 -3.83
N CYS A 158 -8.21 3.61 -4.76
CA CYS A 158 -8.11 5.00 -5.18
C CYS A 158 -9.34 5.46 -5.98
N SER A 159 -9.80 6.68 -5.74
CA SER A 159 -10.98 7.27 -6.41
C SER A 159 -10.80 7.56 -7.90
N ALA A 160 -9.55 7.75 -8.36
CA ALA A 160 -9.25 8.03 -9.77
C ALA A 160 -8.71 6.82 -10.54
N ASP A 161 -8.28 5.75 -9.86
CA ASP A 161 -7.75 4.54 -10.51
C ASP A 161 -8.03 3.31 -9.64
N HIS A 162 -9.00 2.50 -10.04
CA HIS A 162 -9.41 1.34 -9.26
C HIS A 162 -8.39 0.19 -9.27
N THR A 163 -7.27 0.32 -9.98
CA THR A 163 -6.17 -0.67 -10.01
C THR A 163 -5.09 -0.41 -8.94
N GLU A 164 -5.25 0.64 -8.14
CA GLU A 164 -4.32 0.98 -7.05
C GLU A 164 -5.00 1.28 -5.71
N TYR A 165 -4.21 1.21 -4.64
CA TYR A 165 -4.63 1.54 -3.27
C TYR A 165 -4.11 2.91 -2.80
N CYS A 166 -4.96 3.63 -2.08
CA CYS A 166 -4.80 5.01 -1.61
C CYS A 166 -5.06 5.13 -0.09
N GLY A 167 -4.32 4.36 0.71
CA GLY A 167 -4.44 4.40 2.17
C GLY A 167 -5.65 3.63 2.69
N ASN A 168 -6.18 4.05 3.83
CA ASN A 168 -7.43 3.59 4.46
C ASN A 168 -7.82 4.59 5.57
N GLN A 169 -8.89 4.34 6.32
CA GLN A 169 -9.21 5.13 7.50
C GLN A 169 -8.04 5.10 8.51
N ASP A 170 -7.55 6.27 8.90
CA ASP A 170 -6.43 6.47 9.84
C ASP A 170 -5.12 5.82 9.35
N ARG A 171 -4.97 5.64 8.04
CA ARG A 171 -3.84 4.96 7.39
C ARG A 171 -3.48 5.68 6.10
N ILE A 172 -2.27 6.23 6.06
CA ILE A 172 -1.78 6.99 4.91
C ILE A 172 -0.71 6.21 4.15
N ALA A 173 -0.91 6.04 2.85
CA ALA A 173 0.06 5.44 1.93
C ALA A 173 1.04 6.52 1.47
N VAL A 174 2.31 6.45 1.91
CA VAL A 174 3.28 7.55 1.74
C VAL A 174 4.25 7.29 0.60
N TYR A 175 4.50 8.33 -0.20
CA TYR A 175 5.45 8.37 -1.30
C TYR A 175 6.47 9.49 -1.05
N ARG A 176 7.70 9.27 -1.48
CA ARG A 176 8.78 10.24 -1.39
C ARG A 176 9.36 10.52 -2.77
N SER A 177 9.58 11.80 -3.07
CA SER A 177 10.26 12.19 -4.28
C SER A 177 11.74 11.79 -4.21
N SER A 178 12.23 11.20 -5.29
CA SER A 178 13.63 10.86 -5.53
C SER A 178 14.49 12.10 -5.79
N GLY A 179 13.85 13.25 -6.06
CA GLY A 179 14.48 14.56 -6.24
C GLY A 179 15.29 14.70 -7.53
N SER A 180 14.84 15.59 -8.43
CA SER A 180 15.66 16.18 -9.49
C SER A 180 16.25 17.54 -9.08
N GLY A 181 16.44 17.76 -7.77
CA GLY A 181 17.05 18.96 -7.19
C GLY A 181 18.01 18.61 -6.06
N GLY A 182 19.26 18.27 -6.39
CA GLY A 182 20.36 18.29 -5.43
C GLY A 182 20.81 16.95 -4.84
N GLN A 183 20.74 15.85 -5.57
CA GLN A 183 21.90 14.96 -5.61
C GLN A 183 22.27 14.82 -7.08
N GLY A 184 23.56 15.02 -7.41
CA GLY A 184 24.09 14.58 -8.69
C GLY A 184 23.85 13.08 -8.89
N PRO A 185 24.42 12.43 -9.93
CA PRO A 185 24.45 10.97 -9.96
C PRO A 185 24.81 10.49 -8.56
N GLN A 186 24.01 9.58 -7.98
CA GLN A 186 24.25 9.00 -6.66
C GLN A 186 25.68 8.47 -6.65
N THR A 187 26.65 9.33 -6.36
CA THR A 187 27.92 8.95 -5.81
C THR A 187 27.49 8.39 -4.49
N CYS A 188 27.60 7.06 -4.38
CA CYS A 188 27.65 6.38 -3.10
C CYS A 188 28.27 7.36 -2.12
N ILE A 189 27.54 7.76 -1.08
CA ILE A 189 28.18 8.42 0.04
C ILE A 189 29.06 7.31 0.62
N SER A 190 30.29 7.28 0.13
CA SER A 190 31.42 6.67 0.80
C SER A 190 31.65 7.53 2.04
N THR A 191 30.72 7.47 2.99
CA THR A 191 31.16 7.38 4.36
C THR A 191 31.85 6.03 4.40
N ASP A 192 33.14 6.08 4.09
CA ASP A 192 34.08 5.19 4.72
C ASP A 192 33.72 5.23 6.22
N VAL A 193 32.87 4.31 6.66
CA VAL A 193 33.12 3.64 7.92
C VAL A 193 34.42 2.88 7.66
N ALA A 194 35.52 3.64 7.67
CA ALA A 194 36.86 3.12 7.49
C ALA A 194 37.01 2.07 8.58
N ASN A 195 36.94 0.82 8.15
CA ASN A 195 37.09 -0.39 8.94
C ASN A 195 35.87 -0.78 9.77
N PHE A 196 34.86 -1.38 9.12
CA PHE A 196 34.17 -2.49 9.76
C PHE A 196 34.34 -3.76 8.91
N THR A 197 34.80 -4.83 9.53
CA THR A 197 34.94 -6.15 8.89
C THR A 197 33.83 -7.03 9.42
N LEU A 198 32.84 -7.34 8.58
CA LEU A 198 31.88 -8.40 8.87
C LEU A 198 32.57 -9.75 8.65
N VAL A 199 32.93 -10.42 9.75
CA VAL A 199 33.49 -11.78 9.72
C VAL A 199 32.36 -12.77 10.00
N ALA A 200 31.95 -13.53 8.98
CA ALA A 200 31.14 -14.72 9.17
C ALA A 200 32.07 -15.93 9.30
N ALA A 201 31.97 -16.66 10.41
CA ALA A 201 32.68 -17.91 10.62
C ALA A 201 31.68 -19.06 10.71
N PHE A 202 32.06 -20.23 10.20
CA PHE A 202 31.26 -21.43 10.40
C PHE A 202 31.24 -21.81 11.88
N LYS A 203 30.05 -22.05 12.44
CA LYS A 203 29.92 -22.61 13.79
C LYS A 203 30.62 -23.98 13.90
N ASN A 204 30.61 -24.74 12.79
CA ASN A 204 31.35 -25.99 12.61
C ASN A 204 32.05 -25.93 11.22
N PRO A 205 33.38 -25.80 11.14
CA PRO A 205 34.09 -25.70 9.86
C PRO A 205 33.96 -26.99 9.03
N PRO A 206 33.77 -26.90 7.70
CA PRO A 206 33.89 -28.04 6.81
C PRO A 206 35.29 -28.68 6.90
N THR A 207 35.39 -30.00 6.76
CA THR A 207 36.68 -30.72 6.72
C THR A 207 37.44 -30.51 5.41
N SER A 208 36.79 -29.93 4.40
CA SER A 208 37.38 -29.50 3.14
C SER A 208 36.71 -28.22 2.63
N GLY A 209 37.50 -27.28 2.11
CA GLY A 209 37.04 -25.97 1.62
C GLY A 209 37.60 -24.79 2.42
N PRO A 210 37.38 -23.55 1.96
CA PRO A 210 37.89 -22.36 2.62
C PRO A 210 37.15 -22.08 3.94
N ALA A 211 37.90 -21.77 5.00
CA ALA A 211 37.35 -21.43 6.33
C ALA A 211 36.56 -20.10 6.37
N THR A 212 36.57 -19.35 5.27
CA THR A 212 35.87 -18.08 5.07
C THR A 212 35.17 -18.10 3.71
N VAL A 213 33.96 -17.52 3.65
CA VAL A 213 33.21 -17.36 2.40
C VAL A 213 32.93 -15.87 2.19
N PRO A 214 33.26 -15.30 1.02
CA PRO A 214 32.89 -13.92 0.72
C PRO A 214 31.38 -13.81 0.56
N LEU A 215 30.75 -12.94 1.35
CA LEU A 215 29.32 -12.68 1.27
C LEU A 215 29.05 -11.57 0.24
N LYS A 216 28.14 -11.84 -0.71
CA LYS A 216 27.60 -10.81 -1.60
C LYS A 216 26.38 -10.18 -0.94
N MET A 217 26.58 -9.04 -0.27
CA MET A 217 25.47 -8.23 0.23
C MET A 217 24.90 -7.42 -0.92
N VAL A 218 23.61 -7.63 -1.23
CA VAL A 218 22.94 -6.96 -2.36
C VAL A 218 22.35 -5.62 -1.94
N LEU A 219 21.85 -5.52 -0.70
CA LEU A 219 21.34 -4.28 -0.12
C LEU A 219 21.44 -4.37 1.40
N VAL A 220 21.91 -3.30 2.04
CA VAL A 220 21.86 -3.13 3.50
C VAL A 220 21.30 -1.73 3.76
N GLU A 221 20.10 -1.67 4.34
CA GLU A 221 19.49 -0.41 4.75
C GLU A 221 19.84 -0.13 6.21
N LEU A 222 20.57 0.95 6.45
CA LEU A 222 20.95 1.39 7.79
C LEU A 222 20.10 2.61 8.17
N VAL A 223 19.29 2.46 9.21
CA VAL A 223 18.63 3.58 9.88
C VAL A 223 19.57 4.16 10.95
N PRO A 224 19.72 5.49 11.06
CA PRO A 224 20.55 6.11 12.10
C PRO A 224 20.09 5.73 13.51
N ASN A 225 21.04 5.53 14.43
CA ASN A 225 20.84 5.31 15.87
C ASN A 225 20.20 3.97 16.29
N ILE A 226 20.30 2.93 15.45
CA ILE A 226 19.86 1.57 15.80
C ILE A 226 21.08 0.63 15.84
N VAL A 227 21.15 -0.23 16.86
CA VAL A 227 22.10 -1.36 16.92
C VAL A 227 21.50 -2.52 16.15
N TRP A 228 22.18 -2.94 15.08
CA TRP A 228 21.74 -4.04 14.24
C TRP A 228 22.35 -5.36 14.69
N SER A 229 21.60 -6.45 14.55
CA SER A 229 22.13 -7.81 14.65
C SER A 229 21.59 -8.62 13.47
N ILE A 230 22.48 -9.15 12.64
CA ILE A 230 22.11 -10.02 11.52
C ILE A 230 21.71 -11.37 12.13
N LEU A 231 20.41 -11.69 12.10
CA LEU A 231 19.89 -12.89 12.76
C LEU A 231 20.25 -14.19 12.02
N SER A 232 20.33 -14.15 10.69
CA SER A 232 20.80 -15.25 9.86
C SER A 232 21.16 -14.79 8.44
N VAL A 233 22.06 -15.50 7.78
CA VAL A 233 22.38 -15.35 6.36
C VAL A 233 22.16 -16.71 5.70
N SER A 234 21.36 -16.75 4.64
CA SER A 234 21.15 -17.96 3.82
C SER A 234 21.97 -17.84 2.54
N ILE A 235 22.84 -18.83 2.29
CA ILE A 235 23.64 -18.91 1.07
C ILE A 235 23.00 -19.96 0.16
N SER A 236 22.40 -19.53 -0.94
CA SER A 236 21.86 -20.41 -1.98
C SER A 236 22.95 -20.66 -3.03
N GLY A 237 23.67 -21.77 -2.93
CA GLY A 237 24.66 -22.17 -3.91
C GLY A 237 25.91 -22.82 -3.31
N CYS A 238 25.75 -24.05 -2.82
CA CYS A 238 26.85 -25.01 -2.79
C CYS A 238 26.38 -26.23 -3.58
N CYS A 239 27.21 -26.68 -4.53
CA CYS A 239 27.15 -28.05 -5.06
C CYS A 239 27.40 -29.04 -3.92
#